data_AF-A0A8T0V4A2-F1
#
_entry.id   AF-A0A8T0V4A2-F1
#
_cell.length_a   1.000
_cell.length_b   1.000
_cell.length_c   1.000
_cell.angle_alpha   90.00
_cell.angle_beta   90.00
_cell.angle_gamma   90.00
#
_symmetry.space_group_name_H-M   'P 1'
#
loop_
_entity.id
_entity.type
_entity.pdbx_description
1 polymer ?
#
loop_
_entity_poly.entity_id
_entity_poly.type
_entity_poly.pdbx_seq_one_letter_code
_entity_poly.pdbx_strand_id
1 'polypeptide(L)'
;MVADFPALLRYNVDILKPKCQYLRRVMVRPLKDLIEFPRFFSYSLEDRIEPRHQTLVANRINMKLWYMLTGSDEEFTQRVREAVERRARFEAGKGAGETFSDAAETSKEEETKAGAAYQNSIEVD
;
A
#
# COMPACT_ATOMS: atom_id res chain seq x y z
N MET A 1 10.33 -4.03 8.09
CA MET A 1 9.38 -5.14 8.26
C MET A 1 9.51 -5.83 9.62
N VAL A 2 10.54 -6.64 9.90
CA VAL A 2 10.66 -7.36 11.20
C VAL A 2 10.96 -6.39 12.34
N ALA A 3 11.82 -5.40 12.12
CA ALA A 3 12.12 -4.36 13.12
C ALA A 3 10.85 -3.59 13.55
N ASP A 4 9.93 -3.32 12.62
CA ASP A 4 8.70 -2.55 12.87
C ASP A 4 7.57 -3.41 13.47
N PHE A 5 7.65 -4.74 13.30
CA PHE A 5 6.68 -5.67 13.83
C PHE A 5 7.36 -6.99 14.25
N PRO A 6 8.11 -7.01 15.37
CA PRO A 6 8.86 -8.19 15.81
C PRO A 6 7.97 -9.40 16.12
N ALA A 7 6.71 -9.14 16.49
CA ALA A 7 5.70 -10.17 16.74
C ALA A 7 5.46 -11.09 15.52
N LEU A 8 5.85 -10.67 14.31
CA LEU A 8 5.79 -11.49 13.11
C LEU A 8 6.49 -12.85 13.29
N LEU A 9 7.61 -12.88 14.00
CA LEU A 9 8.41 -14.09 14.24
C LEU A 9 7.69 -15.13 15.11
N ARG A 10 6.62 -14.73 15.81
CA ARG A 10 5.82 -15.62 16.65
C ARG A 10 4.69 -16.31 15.90
N TYR A 11 4.34 -15.85 14.70
CA TYR A 11 3.26 -16.45 13.93
C TYR A 11 3.72 -17.74 13.26
N ASN A 12 2.83 -18.75 13.25
CA ASN A 12 3.05 -19.95 12.46
C ASN A 12 2.91 -19.63 10.96
N VAL A 13 3.79 -20.22 10.14
CA VAL A 13 3.74 -20.21 8.68
C VAL A 13 2.37 -20.62 8.14
N ASP A 14 1.69 -21.57 8.80
CA ASP A 14 0.35 -22.03 8.41
C ASP A 14 -0.70 -20.91 8.49
N ILE A 15 -0.50 -19.92 9.35
CA ILE A 15 -1.37 -18.74 9.48
C ILE A 15 -0.95 -17.64 8.50
N LEU A 16 0.34 -17.49 8.25
CA LEU A 16 0.89 -16.45 7.37
C LEU A 16 0.63 -16.75 5.89
N LYS A 17 0.77 -18.02 5.49
CA LYS A 17 0.68 -18.44 4.08
C LYS A 17 -0.68 -18.15 3.43
N PRO A 18 -1.84 -18.45 4.07
CA PRO A 18 -3.14 -18.09 3.52
C PRO A 18 -3.30 -16.57 3.32
N LYS A 19 -2.84 -15.76 4.29
CA LYS A 19 -2.92 -14.29 4.21
C LYS A 19 -2.04 -13.73 3.07
N CYS A 20 -0.81 -14.24 2.92
CA CYS A 20 0.06 -13.91 1.79
C CYS A 20 -0.54 -14.31 0.45
N GLN A 21 -1.13 -15.50 0.39
CA GLN A 21 -1.76 -16.02 -0.82
C GLN A 21 -2.98 -15.19 -1.22
N TYR A 22 -3.82 -14.82 -0.26
CA TYR A 22 -4.96 -13.94 -0.48
C TYR A 22 -4.53 -12.58 -1.03
N LEU A 23 -3.53 -11.94 -0.42
CA LEU A 23 -2.99 -10.67 -0.90
C LEU A 23 -2.53 -10.75 -2.37
N ARG A 24 -1.77 -11.80 -2.73
CA ARG A 24 -1.18 -11.90 -4.07
C ARG A 24 -2.16 -12.38 -5.14
N ARG A 25 -3.01 -13.35 -4.81
CA ARG A 25 -3.87 -14.04 -5.79
C ARG A 25 -5.27 -13.45 -5.88
N VAL A 26 -5.80 -12.95 -4.76
CA VAL A 26 -7.18 -12.44 -4.69
C VAL A 26 -7.18 -10.91 -4.73
N MET A 27 -6.36 -10.25 -3.91
CA MET A 27 -6.27 -8.79 -3.92
C MET A 27 -5.37 -8.24 -5.04
N VAL A 28 -4.56 -9.10 -5.67
CA VAL A 28 -3.61 -8.75 -6.74
C VAL A 28 -2.69 -7.58 -6.35
N ARG A 29 -2.14 -7.63 -5.13
CA ARG A 29 -1.25 -6.58 -4.60
C ARG A 29 0.22 -7.00 -4.56
N PRO A 30 1.17 -6.05 -4.69
CA PRO A 30 2.59 -6.35 -4.59
C PRO A 30 2.97 -6.71 -3.15
N LEU A 31 4.03 -7.51 -3.00
CA LEU A 31 4.59 -7.84 -1.67
C LEU A 31 5.15 -6.61 -0.95
N LYS A 32 5.44 -5.53 -1.67
CA LYS A 32 5.87 -4.25 -1.09
C LYS A 32 4.89 -3.73 -0.04
N ASP A 33 3.58 -3.94 -0.25
CA ASP A 33 2.55 -3.53 0.71
C ASP A 33 2.73 -4.21 2.08
N LEU A 34 3.28 -5.43 2.14
CA LEU A 34 3.57 -6.13 3.40
C LEU A 34 4.84 -5.61 4.09
N ILE A 35 5.81 -5.11 3.31
CA ILE A 35 7.01 -4.49 3.86
C ILE A 35 6.65 -3.15 4.49
N GLU A 36 5.79 -2.37 3.82
CA GLU A 36 5.28 -1.08 4.29
C GLU A 36 4.28 -1.24 5.46
N PHE A 37 3.50 -2.32 5.47
CA PHE A 37 2.51 -2.58 6.52
C PHE A 37 2.57 -4.03 7.04
N PRO A 38 3.61 -4.40 7.82
CA PRO A 38 3.75 -5.75 8.35
C PRO A 38 2.65 -6.16 9.32
N ARG A 39 1.98 -5.17 9.93
CA ARG A 39 0.80 -5.38 10.78
C ARG A 39 -0.38 -6.02 10.03
N PHE A 40 -0.34 -6.11 8.70
CA PHE A 40 -1.30 -6.91 7.93
C PHE A 40 -1.54 -8.31 8.53
N PHE A 41 -0.46 -8.97 8.98
CA PHE A 41 -0.55 -10.33 9.53
C PHE A 41 -1.27 -10.43 10.88
N SER A 42 -1.43 -9.32 11.62
CA SER A 42 -2.17 -9.34 12.88
C SER A 42 -3.69 -9.35 12.70
N TYR A 43 -4.20 -9.02 11.51
CA TYR A 43 -5.65 -9.01 11.26
C TYR A 43 -6.17 -10.40 10.86
N SER A 44 -7.40 -10.73 11.26
CA SER A 44 -8.08 -11.95 10.82
C SER A 44 -8.30 -11.92 9.31
N LEU A 45 -8.07 -13.06 8.65
CA LEU A 45 -8.33 -13.17 7.21
C LEU A 45 -9.84 -13.10 6.95
N GLU A 46 -10.59 -13.94 7.65
CA GLU A 46 -12.02 -14.16 7.47
C GLU A 46 -12.85 -13.00 8.05
N ASP A 47 -12.48 -12.47 9.21
CA ASP A 47 -13.32 -11.45 9.88
C ASP A 47 -12.98 -10.02 9.48
N ARG A 48 -11.78 -9.76 8.93
CA ARG A 48 -11.30 -8.39 8.68
C ARG A 48 -10.77 -8.17 7.28
N ILE A 49 -9.80 -8.95 6.82
CA ILE A 49 -9.11 -8.69 5.55
C ILE A 49 -10.07 -8.92 4.38
N GLU A 50 -10.73 -10.06 4.35
CA GLU A 50 -11.61 -10.46 3.25
C GLU A 50 -12.88 -9.60 3.15
N PRO A 51 -13.69 -9.40 4.21
CA PRO A 51 -14.91 -8.61 4.12
C PRO A 51 -14.67 -7.16 3.71
N ARG A 52 -13.59 -6.55 4.22
CA ARG A 52 -13.22 -5.18 3.84
C ARG A 52 -12.73 -5.11 2.39
N HIS A 53 -11.91 -6.07 1.94
CA HIS A 53 -11.50 -6.15 0.55
C HIS A 53 -12.70 -6.27 -0.41
N GLN A 54 -13.63 -7.19 -0.13
CA GLN A 54 -14.83 -7.39 -0.94
C GLN A 54 -15.69 -6.11 -1.02
N THR A 55 -15.83 -5.40 0.11
CA THR A 55 -16.54 -4.11 0.15
C THR A 55 -15.89 -3.08 -0.77
N LEU A 56 -14.56 -3.00 -0.80
CA LEU A 56 -13.84 -2.08 -1.69
C LEU A 56 -14.01 -2.44 -3.16
N VAL A 57 -13.94 -3.73 -3.50
CA VAL A 57 -14.13 -4.22 -4.88
C VAL A 57 -15.54 -3.93 -5.37
N ALA A 58 -16.56 -4.25 -4.58
CA ALA A 58 -17.97 -3.97 -4.90
C ALA A 58 -18.21 -2.49 -5.17
N ASN A 59 -17.56 -1.62 -4.38
CA ASN A 59 -17.65 -0.19 -4.54
C ASN A 59 -16.64 0.41 -5.52
N ARG A 60 -15.79 -0.38 -6.20
CA ARG A 60 -14.72 0.10 -7.11
C ARG A 60 -13.81 1.16 -6.49
N ILE A 61 -13.40 0.93 -5.24
CA ILE A 61 -12.50 1.81 -4.49
C ILE A 61 -11.16 1.11 -4.30
N ASN A 62 -10.07 1.87 -4.43
CA ASN A 62 -8.74 1.40 -4.05
C ASN A 62 -8.16 2.29 -2.94
N MET A 63 -7.55 1.66 -1.94
CA MET A 63 -6.84 2.34 -0.84
C MET A 63 -5.66 1.49 -0.34
N LYS A 64 -4.74 2.10 0.40
CA LYS A 64 -3.59 1.41 1.00
C LYS A 64 -4.04 0.43 2.09
N LEU A 65 -3.30 -0.67 2.29
CA LEU A 65 -3.65 -1.71 3.28
C LEU A 65 -3.85 -1.16 4.69
N TRP A 66 -2.96 -0.27 5.13
CA TRP A 66 -3.07 0.33 6.45
C TRP A 66 -4.37 1.13 6.58
N TYR A 67 -4.78 1.86 5.54
CA TYR A 67 -6.00 2.66 5.56
C TYR A 67 -7.26 1.80 5.49
N MET A 68 -7.19 0.65 4.81
CA MET A 68 -8.27 -0.33 4.73
C MET A 68 -8.48 -1.07 6.06
N LEU A 69 -7.41 -1.48 6.74
CA LEU A 69 -7.48 -2.43 7.87
C LEU A 69 -7.44 -1.78 9.25
N THR A 70 -7.04 -0.51 9.34
CA THR A 70 -7.05 0.22 10.61
C THR A 70 -8.43 0.78 10.94
N GLY A 71 -8.67 1.06 12.22
CA GLY A 71 -9.92 1.66 12.69
C GLY A 71 -11.05 0.66 12.92
N SER A 72 -12.15 1.19 13.46
CA SER A 72 -13.38 0.42 13.66
C SER A 72 -14.09 0.13 12.33
N ASP A 73 -15.15 -0.68 12.37
CA ASP A 73 -15.95 -0.96 11.18
C ASP A 73 -16.80 0.25 10.77
N GLU A 74 -17.21 1.09 11.73
CA GLU A 74 -17.88 2.37 11.48
C GLU A 74 -16.95 3.33 10.74
N GLU A 75 -15.70 3.49 11.20
CA GLU A 75 -14.72 4.35 10.54
C GLU A 75 -14.44 3.87 9.11
N PHE A 76 -14.28 2.56 8.91
CA PHE A 76 -14.09 1.98 7.59
C PHE A 76 -15.29 2.25 6.68
N THR A 77 -16.51 2.00 7.17
CA THR A 77 -17.75 2.21 6.42
C THR A 77 -17.91 3.68 6.03
N GLN A 78 -17.57 4.59 6.94
CA GLN A 78 -17.60 6.03 6.68
C GLN A 78 -16.62 6.41 5.56
N ARG A 79 -15.37 5.92 5.60
CA ARG A 79 -14.38 6.15 4.53
C ARG A 79 -14.84 5.64 3.18
N VAL A 80 -15.48 4.47 3.14
CA VAL A 80 -16.05 3.90 1.92
C VAL A 80 -17.17 4.79 1.39
N ARG A 81 -18.11 5.20 2.24
CA ARG A 81 -19.21 6.11 1.87
C ARG A 81 -18.67 7.40 1.26
N GLU A 82 -17.72 8.05 1.92
CA GLU A 82 -17.11 9.29 1.43
C GLU A 82 -16.39 9.09 0.08
N ALA A 83 -15.73 7.95 -0.12
CA ALA A 83 -15.09 7.62 -1.38
C ALA A 83 -16.11 7.39 -2.52
N VAL A 84 -17.22 6.72 -2.24
CA VAL A 84 -18.31 6.55 -3.21
C VAL A 84 -18.93 7.90 -3.57
N GLU A 85 -19.25 8.74 -2.58
CA GLU A 85 -19.81 10.07 -2.82
C GLU A 85 -18.88 10.95 -3.64
N ARG A 86 -17.57 10.94 -3.32
CA ARG A 86 -16.57 11.71 -4.06
C ARG A 86 -16.51 11.29 -5.52
N ARG A 87 -16.59 9.98 -5.81
CA ARG A 87 -16.69 9.49 -7.18
C ARG A 87 -17.99 9.94 -7.84
N ALA A 88 -19.14 9.78 -7.18
CA ALA A 88 -20.44 10.15 -7.74
C ALA A 88 -20.52 11.64 -8.10
N ARG A 89 -19.95 12.52 -7.27
CA ARG A 89 -19.86 13.97 -7.55
C ARG A 89 -19.02 14.24 -8.79
N PHE A 90 -17.90 13.53 -8.96
CA PHE A 90 -17.06 13.65 -10.13
C PHE A 90 -17.75 13.15 -11.40
N GLU A 91 -18.49 12.05 -11.32
CA GLU A 91 -19.28 11.51 -12.43
C GLU A 91 -20.44 12.45 -12.83
N ALA A 92 -21.15 13.02 -11.85
CA ALA A 92 -22.22 13.99 -12.10
C ALA A 92 -21.71 15.30 -12.72
N GLY A 93 -20.48 15.71 -12.40
CA GLY A 93 -19.83 16.86 -13.02
C GLY A 93 -19.26 16.59 -14.42
N LYS A 94 -19.01 15.33 -14.77
CA LYS A 94 -18.43 14.91 -16.07
C LYS A 94 -19.48 14.67 -17.16
N GLY A 95 -20.29 15.70 -17.40
CA GLY A 95 -20.83 15.98 -18.72
C GLY A 95 -19.80 16.61 -19.69
N ALA A 96 -18.55 16.85 -19.25
CA ALA A 96 -17.48 17.36 -20.09
C ALA A 96 -16.08 16.91 -19.59
N GLY A 97 -15.34 16.18 -20.43
CA GLY A 97 -13.86 16.24 -20.47
C GLY A 97 -13.02 15.38 -19.52
N GLU A 98 -12.22 14.50 -20.14
CA GLU A 98 -10.81 14.19 -19.84
C GLU A 98 -10.46 13.07 -18.84
N THR A 99 -9.93 11.99 -19.41
CA THR A 99 -9.16 10.92 -18.77
C THR A 99 -7.78 11.45 -18.37
N PHE A 100 -7.47 11.49 -17.08
CA PHE A 100 -6.11 11.67 -16.59
C PHE A 100 -5.60 10.36 -15.99
N SER A 101 -4.58 9.81 -16.62
CA SER A 101 -3.70 8.78 -16.08
C SER A 101 -2.60 9.47 -15.28
N ASP A 102 -2.61 9.37 -13.96
CA ASP A 102 -1.47 9.81 -13.15
C ASP A 102 -0.65 8.61 -12.68
N ALA A 103 0.39 8.31 -13.45
CA ALA A 103 1.58 7.61 -12.97
C ALA A 103 2.42 8.66 -12.23
N ALA A 104 2.58 8.50 -10.92
CA ALA A 104 3.41 9.39 -10.11
C ALA A 104 4.90 9.12 -10.38
N GLU A 105 5.52 9.95 -11.21
CA GLU A 105 6.95 10.20 -11.19
C GLU A 105 7.31 11.04 -9.95
N THR A 106 8.35 10.65 -9.22
CA THR A 106 9.02 11.52 -8.26
C THR A 106 10.49 11.55 -8.63
N SER A 107 10.83 12.49 -9.50
CA SER A 107 12.19 12.97 -9.74
C SER A 107 12.31 14.35 -9.06
N LYS A 108 13.25 14.45 -8.12
CA LYS A 108 13.90 15.71 -7.78
C LYS A 108 15.40 15.45 -7.75
N GLU A 109 16.03 15.76 -8.87
CA GLU A 109 17.41 16.22 -8.89
C GLU A 109 17.39 17.74 -8.66
N GLU A 110 18.29 18.25 -7.83
CA GLU A 110 19.04 19.46 -8.17
C GLU A 110 20.35 19.52 -7.36
N GLU A 111 21.41 19.85 -8.09
CA GLU A 111 22.83 19.82 -7.76
C GLU A 111 23.29 21.01 -6.88
N THR A 112 24.48 20.92 -6.26
CA THR A 112 25.56 21.92 -6.47
C THR A 112 26.92 21.46 -5.89
N LYS A 113 27.78 21.00 -6.82
CA LYS A 113 29.23 21.24 -7.01
C LYS A 113 30.18 21.62 -5.83
N ALA A 114 31.17 20.75 -5.58
CA ALA A 114 32.63 21.01 -5.41
C ALA A 114 33.29 19.62 -5.22
N GLY A 115 34.29 19.12 -5.96
CA GLY A 115 35.42 19.75 -6.61
C GLY A 115 36.69 19.49 -5.81
N ALA A 116 37.32 18.30 -5.95
CA ALA A 116 38.77 18.08 -5.91
C ALA A 116 39.15 16.57 -5.83
N ALA A 117 39.87 16.14 -6.87
CA ALA A 117 40.95 15.16 -6.90
C ALA A 117 41.23 14.28 -5.67
N TYR A 118 41.16 12.96 -5.86
CA TYR A 118 42.15 12.05 -5.29
C TYR A 118 42.70 11.13 -6.37
N GLN A 119 43.95 11.41 -6.70
CA GLN A 119 44.81 10.66 -7.60
C GLN A 119 45.13 9.30 -6.97
N ASN A 120 45.17 8.27 -7.83
CA ASN A 120 45.72 6.95 -7.54
C ASN A 120 47.07 7.03 -6.81
N SER A 121 47.19 6.25 -5.74
CA SER A 121 48.48 5.76 -5.25
C SER A 121 48.41 4.23 -5.18
N ILE A 122 48.92 3.62 -6.24
CA ILE A 122 49.44 2.25 -6.26
C ILE A 122 50.94 2.39 -6.04
N GLU A 123 51.43 1.90 -4.90
CA GLU A 123 52.81 1.48 -4.61
C GLU A 123 52.58 0.29 -3.64
N VAL A 124 52.80 -1.00 -3.95
CA VAL A 124 54.03 -1.72 -4.36
C VAL A 124 55.25 -1.30 -3.55
N ASP A 125 55.37 -1.88 -2.35
CA ASP A 125 56.46 -2.78 -1.97
C ASP A 125 56.06 -3.64 -0.75
#